data_AF-A0A925NSF9-F1
#
_entry.id   AF-A0A925NSF9-F1
#
_cell.length_a   1.000
_cell.length_b   1.000
_cell.length_c   1.000
_cell.angle_alpha   90.00
_cell.angle_beta   90.00
_cell.angle_gamma   90.00
#
_symmetry.space_group_name_H-M   'P 1'
#
loop_
_entity.id
_entity.type
_entity.pdbx_description
1 polymer ?
#
loop_
_entity_poly.entity_id
_entity_poly.type
_entity_poly.pdbx_seq_one_letter_code
_entity_poly.pdbx_strand_id
1 'polypeptide(L)'
;MATFSAKCASFLPGTLVFACAISSIIYSGAALAQTAPASEPMQLVVVPKLDLEKGCTPTESNLEEKKIELRLAPVNAVSGVAEVVGRTLKRKKFKGSIILIEDLARPGDKLD
;
A
#
# COMPACT_ATOMS: atom_id res chain seq x y z
N MET A 1 -35.88 -22.27 -7.66
CA MET A 1 -36.99 -21.29 -7.57
C MET A 1 -37.39 -21.17 -6.11
N ALA A 2 -36.98 -20.07 -5.45
CA ALA A 2 -37.52 -19.53 -4.18
C ALA A 2 -36.54 -18.43 -3.71
N THR A 3 -36.87 -17.18 -4.04
CA THR A 3 -36.36 -15.96 -3.41
C THR A 3 -36.85 -15.88 -1.97
N PHE A 4 -36.03 -15.48 -1.00
CA PHE A 4 -36.52 -14.77 0.19
C PHE A 4 -35.48 -13.79 0.72
N SER A 5 -35.78 -12.51 0.52
CA SER A 5 -35.28 -11.38 1.29
C SER A 5 -36.14 -11.28 2.56
N ALA A 6 -35.52 -11.21 3.74
CA ALA A 6 -36.17 -10.69 4.94
C ALA A 6 -35.12 -10.21 5.95
N LYS A 7 -35.09 -8.90 6.09
CA LYS A 7 -34.49 -8.10 7.15
C LYS A 7 -35.38 -8.25 8.39
N CYS A 8 -34.80 -8.45 9.57
CA CYS A 8 -35.35 -8.19 10.93
C CYS A 8 -34.46 -8.94 11.93
N ALA A 9 -34.26 -8.55 13.18
CA ALA A 9 -34.43 -7.32 13.92
C ALA A 9 -33.69 -7.59 15.24
N SER A 10 -33.02 -6.58 15.75
CA SER A 10 -32.48 -6.48 17.11
C SER A 10 -33.57 -6.62 18.18
N PHE A 11 -33.25 -7.31 19.29
CA PHE A 11 -33.66 -7.09 20.72
C PHE A 11 -33.75 -8.46 21.45
N LEU A 12 -32.77 -8.81 22.31
CA LEU A 12 -32.73 -8.64 23.78
C LEU A 12 -33.53 -9.73 24.55
N PRO A 13 -33.38 -9.87 25.88
CA PRO A 13 -32.33 -10.55 26.64
C PRO A 13 -32.90 -11.77 27.43
N GLY A 14 -32.07 -12.70 27.93
CA GLY A 14 -32.63 -13.76 28.78
C GLY A 14 -31.67 -14.88 29.11
N THR A 15 -31.03 -14.74 30.26
CA THR A 15 -30.32 -15.77 31.04
C THR A 15 -30.98 -17.15 31.01
N LEU A 16 -30.21 -18.20 30.72
CA LEU A 16 -30.33 -19.51 31.38
C LEU A 16 -28.94 -20.20 31.40
N VAL A 17 -28.50 -20.48 32.62
CA VAL A 17 -27.25 -21.15 33.01
C VAL A 17 -27.45 -22.67 32.95
N PHE A 18 -26.49 -23.43 32.40
CA PHE A 18 -26.19 -24.84 32.75
C PHE A 18 -24.89 -25.25 32.00
N ALA A 19 -23.69 -25.24 32.58
CA ALA A 19 -23.10 -26.20 33.54
C ALA A 19 -22.91 -27.63 32.98
N CYS A 20 -21.68 -27.97 32.55
CA CYS A 20 -21.03 -29.29 32.62
C CYS A 20 -19.62 -29.13 32.00
N ALA A 21 -18.56 -28.79 32.74
CA ALA A 21 -17.76 -29.72 33.56
C ALA A 21 -17.47 -31.06 32.85
N ILE A 22 -16.36 -31.12 32.09
CA ILE A 22 -15.37 -32.21 32.14
C ILE A 22 -14.01 -31.57 31.83
N SER A 23 -13.22 -31.45 32.88
CA SER A 23 -11.79 -31.23 32.85
C SER A 23 -11.10 -32.51 32.36
N SER A 24 -9.99 -32.35 31.64
CA SER A 24 -8.75 -33.16 31.72
C SER A 24 -8.30 -33.87 30.43
N ILE A 25 -7.12 -33.43 29.98
CA ILE A 25 -6.04 -34.21 29.34
C ILE A 25 -6.17 -34.49 27.83
N ILE A 26 -5.51 -33.65 27.01
CA ILE A 26 -4.50 -34.16 26.07
C ILE A 26 -3.25 -33.25 26.18
N TYR A 27 -2.18 -33.89 26.63
CA TYR A 27 -0.82 -33.40 26.70
C TYR A 27 -0.17 -33.48 25.31
N SER A 28 0.64 -32.48 24.97
CA SER A 28 1.64 -32.45 23.89
C SER A 28 1.16 -32.46 22.44
N GLY A 29 1.30 -31.30 21.81
CA GLY A 29 1.38 -31.18 20.36
C GLY A 29 1.93 -29.81 20.02
N ALA A 30 3.20 -29.76 19.63
CA ALA A 30 3.82 -28.60 19.01
C ALA A 30 2.93 -28.11 17.86
N ALA A 31 2.29 -26.96 18.03
CA ALA A 31 1.62 -26.25 16.95
C ALA A 31 2.08 -24.80 17.04
N LEU A 32 3.24 -24.59 16.42
CA LEU A 32 3.71 -23.35 15.81
C LEU A 32 2.84 -22.16 16.20
N ALA A 33 3.34 -21.40 17.18
CA ALA A 33 2.99 -20.00 17.32
C ALA A 33 2.97 -19.42 15.91
N GLN A 34 1.75 -19.12 15.44
CA GLN A 34 1.49 -18.59 14.12
C GLN A 34 2.44 -17.42 13.95
N THR A 35 3.39 -17.59 13.03
CA THR A 35 4.24 -16.51 12.58
C THR A 35 3.24 -15.48 12.08
N ALA A 36 3.04 -14.41 12.86
CA ALA A 36 2.35 -13.22 12.39
C ALA A 36 2.93 -12.94 11.00
N PRO A 37 2.11 -12.74 9.95
CA PRO A 37 2.65 -12.48 8.62
C PRO A 37 3.59 -11.31 8.79
N ALA A 38 4.89 -11.56 8.61
CA ALA A 38 5.90 -10.52 8.66
C ALA A 38 5.44 -9.50 7.64
N SER A 39 4.92 -8.37 8.10
CA SER A 39 4.45 -7.34 7.18
C SER A 39 5.69 -6.96 6.39
N GLU A 40 5.74 -7.39 5.13
CA GLU A 40 6.93 -7.16 4.34
C GLU A 40 7.15 -5.65 4.32
N PRO A 41 8.40 -5.19 4.55
CA PRO A 41 8.68 -3.77 4.64
C PRO A 41 8.15 -3.08 3.38
N MET A 42 7.26 -2.11 3.55
CA MET A 42 6.70 -1.33 2.44
C MET A 42 7.48 -0.04 2.27
N GLN A 43 7.77 0.32 1.02
CA GLN A 43 8.37 1.59 0.63
C GLN A 43 7.33 2.45 -0.09
N LEU A 44 7.35 3.75 0.17
CA LEU A 44 6.55 4.73 -0.55
C LEU A 44 7.33 5.18 -1.80
N VAL A 45 6.65 5.17 -2.95
CA VAL A 45 7.22 5.62 -4.23
C VAL A 45 6.26 6.56 -4.93
N VAL A 46 6.82 7.46 -5.76
CA VAL A 46 6.03 8.40 -6.54
C VAL A 46 5.83 7.90 -7.97
N VAL A 47 4.59 7.96 -8.45
CA VAL A 47 4.20 7.63 -9.82
C VAL A 47 3.41 8.75 -10.49
N PRO A 48 3.54 8.99 -11.80
CA PRO A 48 2.69 9.91 -12.54
C PRO A 48 1.27 9.38 -12.71
N LYS A 49 0.27 10.26 -12.57
CA LYS A 49 -1.15 9.98 -12.89
C LYS A 49 -1.44 10.06 -14.39
N LEU A 50 -0.58 10.72 -15.14
CA LEU A 50 -0.65 10.97 -16.57
C LEU A 50 0.75 10.97 -17.18
N ASP A 51 0.82 10.95 -18.51
CA ASP A 51 2.11 10.99 -19.22
C ASP A 51 2.74 12.38 -19.10
N LEU A 52 4.00 12.42 -18.67
CA LEU A 52 4.78 13.62 -18.43
C LEU A 52 5.92 13.71 -19.45
N GLU A 53 6.01 14.83 -20.16
CA GLU A 53 7.01 15.04 -21.20
C GLU A 53 8.39 15.41 -20.63
N LYS A 54 9.44 15.20 -21.43
CA LYS A 54 10.80 15.67 -21.09
C LYS A 54 10.77 17.20 -20.92
N GLY A 55 11.46 17.71 -19.91
CA GLY A 55 11.53 19.15 -19.64
C GLY A 55 10.33 19.72 -18.89
N CYS A 56 9.30 18.92 -18.59
CA CYS A 56 8.19 19.41 -17.78
C CYS A 56 8.55 19.42 -16.29
N THR A 57 7.90 20.32 -15.56
CA THR A 57 7.96 20.38 -14.09
C THR A 57 6.62 19.90 -13.54
N PRO A 58 6.52 18.64 -13.07
CA PRO A 58 5.27 18.09 -12.56
C PRO A 58 4.80 18.79 -11.29
N THR A 59 3.48 18.92 -11.17
CA THR A 59 2.79 19.43 -9.97
C THR A 59 2.21 18.29 -9.14
N GLU A 60 1.83 18.58 -7.90
CA GLU A 60 1.20 17.59 -6.99
C GLU A 60 -0.03 16.90 -7.62
N SER A 61 -0.81 17.65 -8.40
CA SER A 61 -1.97 17.13 -9.13
C SER A 61 -1.63 16.07 -10.18
N ASN A 62 -0.40 16.08 -10.73
CA ASN A 62 0.04 15.10 -11.73
C ASN A 62 0.65 13.84 -11.11
N LEU A 63 0.88 13.83 -9.80
CA LEU A 63 1.64 12.78 -9.11
C LEU A 63 0.76 12.05 -8.09
N GLU A 64 1.15 10.81 -7.79
CA GLU A 64 0.51 9.94 -6.81
C GLU A 64 1.58 9.19 -6.01
N GLU A 65 1.33 8.99 -4.73
CA GLU A 65 2.17 8.16 -3.86
C GLU A 65 1.60 6.74 -3.81
N LYS A 66 2.42 5.75 -4.10
CA LYS A 66 2.07 4.33 -3.98
C LYS A 66 2.97 3.64 -2.97
N LYS A 67 2.38 2.78 -2.16
CA LYS A 67 3.10 1.87 -1.28
C LYS A 67 3.35 0.57 -2.02
N ILE A 68 4.61 0.18 -2.12
CA ILE A 68 5.05 -1.06 -2.75
C ILE A 68 5.97 -1.83 -1.80
N GLU A 69 6.11 -3.13 -1.99
CA GLU A 69 7.05 -3.94 -1.21
C GLU A 69 8.49 -3.48 -1.48
N LEU A 70 9.30 -3.40 -0.43
CA LEU A 70 10.70 -2.94 -0.50
C LEU A 70 11.53 -3.77 -1.48
N ARG A 71 11.21 -5.07 -1.62
CA ARG A 71 11.89 -5.98 -2.57
C ARG A 71 11.64 -5.63 -4.03
N LEU A 72 10.50 -5.00 -4.32
CA LEU A 72 10.08 -4.61 -5.67
C LEU A 72 10.42 -3.14 -5.95
N ALA A 73 10.71 -2.36 -4.90
CA ALA A 73 11.02 -0.95 -5.03
C ALA A 73 12.43 -0.72 -5.61
N PRO A 74 12.58 0.10 -6.65
CA PRO A 74 13.88 0.56 -7.09
C PRO A 74 14.57 1.32 -5.96
N VAL A 75 15.84 1.01 -5.68
CA VAL A 75 16.61 1.65 -4.59
C VAL A 75 16.67 3.18 -4.74
N ASN A 76 16.68 3.67 -5.98
CA ASN A 76 16.75 5.10 -6.29
C ASN A 76 15.37 5.74 -6.54
N ALA A 77 14.28 5.08 -6.13
CA ALA A 77 12.94 5.64 -6.25
C ALA A 77 12.75 6.83 -5.31
N VAL A 78 12.04 7.84 -5.80
CA VAL A 78 11.72 9.02 -5.00
C VAL A 78 10.68 8.65 -3.96
N SER A 79 10.93 9.04 -2.71
CA SER A 79 10.15 8.60 -1.54
C SER A 79 9.00 9.52 -1.15
N GLY A 80 8.76 10.61 -1.89
CA GLY A 80 7.64 11.52 -1.65
C GLY A 80 7.43 12.54 -2.76
N VAL A 81 6.18 12.99 -2.93
CA VAL A 81 5.81 13.93 -4.01
C VAL A 81 6.57 15.25 -3.91
N ALA A 82 6.83 15.72 -2.68
CA ALA A 82 7.54 16.98 -2.42
C ALA A 82 8.96 17.03 -3.02
N GLU A 83 9.63 15.89 -3.21
CA GLU A 83 10.96 15.84 -3.83
C GLU A 83 10.92 16.00 -5.35
N VAL A 84 9.79 15.65 -5.97
CA VAL A 84 9.57 15.69 -7.42
C VAL A 84 9.01 17.05 -7.84
N VAL A 85 8.11 17.62 -7.04
CA VAL A 85 7.45 18.90 -7.35
C VAL A 85 8.49 20.01 -7.44
N GLY A 86 8.40 20.80 -8.51
CA GLY A 86 9.35 21.89 -8.76
C GLY A 86 10.67 21.45 -9.39
N ARG A 87 10.91 20.14 -9.58
CA ARG A 87 12.06 19.64 -10.35
C ARG A 87 11.66 19.32 -11.78
N THR A 88 12.57 19.57 -12.71
CA THR A 88 12.33 19.30 -14.14
C THR A 88 12.69 17.86 -14.48
N LEU A 89 11.90 17.20 -15.33
CA LEU A 89 12.19 15.84 -15.78
C LEU A 89 13.23 15.82 -16.91
N LYS A 90 14.27 14.99 -16.76
CA LYS A 90 15.29 14.75 -17.79
C LYS A 90 14.80 13.90 -18.95
N ARG A 91 13.78 13.06 -18.73
CA ARG A 91 13.19 12.17 -19.73
C ARG A 91 11.68 12.07 -19.56
N LYS A 92 11.00 11.70 -20.64
CA LYS A 92 9.56 11.42 -20.63
C LYS A 92 9.24 10.31 -19.64
N LYS A 93 8.15 10.47 -18.89
CA LYS A 93 7.63 9.49 -17.93
C LYS A 93 6.20 9.13 -18.28
N PHE A 94 5.93 7.83 -18.30
CA PHE A 94 4.60 7.32 -18.56
C PHE A 94 3.79 7.23 -17.28
N LYS A 95 2.47 7.31 -17.42
CA LYS A 95 1.52 7.05 -16.34
C LYS A 95 1.84 5.75 -15.62
N GLY A 96 1.86 5.79 -14.29
CA GLY A 96 2.10 4.63 -13.43
C GLY A 96 3.55 4.16 -13.33
N SER A 97 4.48 4.74 -14.10
CA SER A 97 5.91 4.43 -13.97
C SER A 97 6.50 5.05 -12.70
N ILE A 98 7.49 4.39 -12.09
CA ILE A 98 8.15 4.93 -10.89
C ILE A 98 9.12 6.05 -11.30
N ILE A 99 9.06 7.17 -10.57
CA ILE A 99 10.02 8.26 -10.71
C ILE A 99 11.23 7.96 -9.83
N LEU A 100 12.40 7.98 -10.45
CA LEU A 100 13.70 7.80 -9.82
C LEU A 100 14.38 9.15 -9.65
N ILE A 101 15.30 9.24 -8.69
CA ILE A 101 16.06 10.47 -8.42
C ILE A 101 16.87 10.91 -9.66
N GLU A 102 17.37 9.95 -10.44
CA GLU A 102 18.11 10.19 -11.69
C GLU A 102 17.27 10.81 -12.82
N ASP A 103 15.94 10.71 -12.73
CA ASP A 103 15.02 11.31 -13.69
C ASP A 103 14.89 12.81 -13.53
N LEU A 104 15.29 13.32 -12.37
CA LEU A 104 15.08 14.70 -11.98
C LEU A 104 16.35 15.50 -12.27
N ALA A 105 16.15 16.63 -12.95
CA ALA A 105 17.18 17.62 -13.20
C ALA A 105 17.71 18.16 -11.87
N ARG A 106 19.03 18.24 -11.76
CA ARG A 106 19.64 19.01 -10.67
C ARG A 106 19.59 20.49 -11.03
N PRO A 107 19.52 21.39 -10.04
CA PRO A 107 19.69 22.82 -10.31
C PRO A 107 21.03 23.05 -11.02
N GLY A 108 20.97 23.58 -12.25
CA GLY A 108 22.13 23.81 -13.11
C GLY A 108 22.43 22.73 -14.15
N ASP A 109 21.66 21.63 -14.21
CA ASP A 109 21.76 20.68 -15.33
C ASP A 109 21.27 21.32 -16.63
N LYS A 110 22.03 21.14 -17.71
CA LYS A 110 21.57 21.47 -19.07
C LYS A 110 20.64 20.36 -19.56
N LEU A 111 19.43 20.73 -19.95
CA LEU A 111 18.45 19.83 -20.55
C LEU A 111 18.65 19.84 -22.06
N ASP A 112 19.77 19.26 -22.50
CA ASP A 112 20.08 19.06 -23.93
C ASP A 112 19.20 17.94 -24.53
#